data_AF-A0A149V344-F1
#
_entry.id   AF-A0A149V344-F1
#
_cell.length_a   1.000
_cell.length_b   1.000
_cell.length_c   1.000
_cell.angle_alpha   90.00
_cell.angle_beta   90.00
_cell.angle_gamma   90.00
#
_symmetry.space_group_name_H-M   'P 1'
#
loop_
_entity.id
_entity.type
_entity.pdbx_description
1 polymer ?
#
loop_
_entity_poly.entity_id
_entity_poly.type
_entity_poly.pdbx_seq_one_letter_code
_entity_poly.pdbx_strand_id
1 'polypeptide(L)'
;MSKKTTSFRTSVMITKEEALAVQARQIEHYAPIYGEWLREAVAKATTAEALESGVEYDMVTINRHIPRGGQIEALIPEKVEAERRIKEGMNED
;
A
#
# COMPACT_ATOMS: atom_id res chain seq x y z
N MET A 1 6.37 25.30 28.94
CA MET A 1 6.18 25.65 27.52
C MET A 1 6.36 24.40 26.68
N SER A 2 5.28 23.74 26.26
CA SER A 2 5.35 22.53 25.43
C SER A 2 5.79 22.89 24.02
N LYS A 3 6.96 22.40 23.61
CA LYS A 3 7.42 22.47 22.24
C LYS A 3 6.54 21.54 21.39
N LYS A 4 5.59 22.11 20.65
CA LYS A 4 4.87 21.40 19.60
C LYS A 4 5.86 21.12 18.47
N THR A 5 6.39 19.91 18.42
CA THR A 5 7.12 19.39 17.26
C THR A 5 6.11 19.18 16.14
N THR A 6 5.86 20.21 15.34
CA THR A 6 5.18 20.07 14.06
C THR A 6 6.14 19.33 13.14
N SER A 7 6.07 18.00 13.13
CA SER A 7 6.71 17.17 12.11
C SER A 7 5.97 17.47 10.80
N PHE A 8 6.51 18.40 10.01
CA PHE A 8 6.17 18.53 8.60
C PHE A 8 6.70 17.27 7.91
N ARG A 9 5.93 16.17 7.98
CA ARG A 9 6.09 15.09 7.01
C ARG A 9 5.75 15.72 5.68
N THR A 10 6.75 15.94 4.83
CA THR A 10 6.55 16.31 3.44
C THR A 10 5.67 15.24 2.83
N SER A 11 4.36 15.49 2.73
CA SER A 11 3.46 14.59 2.03
C SER A 11 3.89 14.59 0.59
N VAL A 12 4.50 13.49 0.15
CA VAL A 12 4.76 13.28 -1.28
C VAL A 12 3.40 13.32 -1.96
N MET A 13 3.25 14.21 -2.93
CA MET A 13 2.05 14.33 -3.74
C MET A 13 2.30 13.57 -5.03
N ILE A 14 1.31 12.82 -5.50
CA ILE A 14 1.38 12.11 -6.78
C ILE A 14 -0.01 12.08 -7.43
N THR A 15 -0.01 11.86 -8.74
CA THR A 15 -1.23 11.64 -9.51
C THR A 15 -1.72 10.20 -9.41
N LYS A 16 -2.99 9.99 -9.79
CA LYS A 16 -3.60 8.67 -9.99
C LYS A 16 -2.79 7.80 -10.95
N GLU A 17 -2.33 8.37 -12.05
CA GLU A 17 -1.60 7.66 -13.11
C GLU A 17 -0.24 7.14 -12.62
N GLU A 18 0.50 7.98 -11.91
CA GLU A 18 1.78 7.59 -11.29
C GLU A 18 1.57 6.50 -10.24
N ALA A 19 0.51 6.62 -9.43
CA ALA A 19 0.15 5.62 -8.44
C ALA A 19 -0.16 4.25 -9.08
N LEU A 20 -0.95 4.22 -10.15
CA LEU A 20 -1.27 3.01 -10.91
C LEU A 20 -0.01 2.39 -11.53
N ALA A 21 0.90 3.21 -12.07
CA ALA A 21 2.17 2.72 -12.62
C ALA A 21 3.05 2.05 -11.54
N VAL A 22 3.10 2.62 -10.34
CA VAL A 22 3.80 2.01 -9.20
C VAL A 22 3.13 0.71 -8.77
N GLN A 23 1.81 0.70 -8.65
CA GLN A 23 1.05 -0.51 -8.29
C GLN A 23 1.31 -1.64 -9.28
N ALA A 24 1.27 -1.36 -10.60
CA ALA A 24 1.55 -2.34 -11.64
C ALA A 24 2.94 -2.98 -11.47
N ARG A 25 3.99 -2.18 -11.27
CA ARG A 25 5.35 -2.67 -11.01
C ARG A 25 5.44 -3.55 -9.76
N GLN A 26 4.70 -3.20 -8.70
CA GLN A 26 4.67 -3.99 -7.48
C GLN A 26 3.93 -5.32 -7.68
N ILE A 27 2.81 -5.33 -8.40
CA ILE A 27 2.11 -6.56 -8.77
C ILE A 27 3.03 -7.45 -9.60
N GLU A 28 3.76 -6.91 -10.57
CA GLU A 28 4.74 -7.66 -11.37
C GLU A 28 5.86 -8.27 -10.52
N HIS A 29 6.26 -7.59 -9.46
CA HIS A 29 7.26 -8.11 -8.52
C HIS A 29 6.70 -9.22 -7.62
N TYR A 30 5.49 -9.07 -7.10
CA TYR A 30 4.90 -9.99 -6.12
C TYR A 30 4.14 -11.17 -6.74
N ALA A 31 3.51 -11.02 -7.91
CA ALA A 31 2.71 -12.07 -8.54
C ALA A 31 3.50 -13.36 -8.82
N PRO A 32 4.79 -13.34 -9.25
CA PRO A 32 5.59 -14.55 -9.38
C PRO A 32 5.87 -15.28 -8.06
N ILE A 33 5.82 -14.56 -6.93
CA ILE A 33 6.14 -15.09 -5.60
C ILE A 33 4.88 -15.69 -4.95
N TYR A 34 3.76 -14.97 -5.01
CA TYR A 34 2.53 -15.33 -4.31
C TYR A 34 1.49 -15.98 -5.22
N GLY A 35 1.57 -15.77 -6.53
CA GLY A 35 0.65 -16.30 -7.53
C GLY A 35 -0.26 -15.24 -8.14
N GLU A 36 -0.91 -15.60 -9.25
CA GLU A 36 -1.78 -14.70 -10.04
C GLU A 36 -3.03 -14.22 -9.28
N TRP A 37 -3.46 -14.93 -8.24
CA TRP A 37 -4.57 -14.49 -7.38
C TRP A 37 -4.32 -13.12 -6.75
N LEU A 38 -3.05 -12.74 -6.51
CA LEU A 38 -2.70 -11.44 -5.96
C LEU A 38 -3.10 -10.31 -6.91
N ARG A 39 -3.03 -10.53 -8.23
CA ARG A 39 -3.48 -9.54 -9.22
C ARG A 39 -4.98 -9.28 -9.05
N GLU A 40 -5.77 -10.33 -8.89
CA GLU A 40 -7.21 -10.22 -8.67
C GLU A 40 -7.54 -9.54 -7.34
N ALA A 41 -6.82 -9.87 -6.27
CA ALA A 41 -7.00 -9.24 -4.96
C ALA A 41 -6.70 -7.75 -5.01
N VAL A 42 -5.58 -7.35 -5.63
CA VAL A 42 -5.22 -5.94 -5.80
C VAL A 42 -6.21 -5.21 -6.71
N ALA A 43 -6.65 -5.83 -7.81
CA ALA A 43 -7.66 -5.25 -8.69
C ALA A 43 -8.98 -4.99 -7.96
N LYS A 44 -9.48 -5.95 -7.15
CA LYS A 44 -10.70 -5.79 -6.35
C LYS A 44 -10.57 -4.70 -5.29
N ALA A 45 -9.38 -4.50 -4.72
CA ALA A 45 -9.11 -3.48 -3.72
C ALA A 45 -8.87 -2.08 -4.34
N THR A 46 -8.65 -2.00 -5.65
CA THR A 46 -8.35 -0.74 -6.34
C THR A 46 -9.65 -0.06 -6.77
N THR A 47 -9.85 1.17 -6.31
CA THR A 47 -11.01 2.04 -6.60
C THR A 47 -10.55 3.35 -7.25
N ALA A 48 -9.69 3.23 -8.27
CA ALA A 48 -9.03 4.37 -8.90
C ALA A 48 -10.00 5.35 -9.58
N GLU A 49 -11.21 4.91 -9.94
CA GLU A 49 -12.31 5.73 -10.47
C GLU A 49 -12.79 6.80 -9.49
N ALA A 50 -12.54 6.65 -8.18
CA ALA A 50 -12.83 7.67 -7.19
C ALA A 50 -11.84 8.86 -7.22
N LEU A 51 -10.73 8.72 -7.95
CA LEU A 51 -9.72 9.76 -8.12
C LEU A 51 -9.81 10.37 -9.52
N GLU A 52 -9.70 11.70 -9.56
CA GLU A 52 -9.66 12.47 -10.80
C GLU A 52 -8.27 12.38 -11.45
N SER A 53 -8.24 12.30 -12.78
CA SER A 53 -7.01 12.22 -13.55
C SER A 53 -6.26 13.55 -13.57
N GLY A 54 -4.93 13.50 -13.45
CA GLY A 54 -4.08 14.70 -13.46
C GLY A 54 -4.16 15.56 -12.18
N VAL A 55 -4.96 15.16 -11.19
CA VAL A 55 -4.98 15.80 -9.86
C VAL A 55 -3.95 15.14 -8.96
N GLU A 56 -3.17 15.95 -8.25
CA GLU A 56 -2.21 15.48 -7.26
C GLU A 56 -2.89 15.25 -5.92
N TYR A 57 -2.68 14.06 -5.35
CA TYR A 57 -3.16 13.68 -4.03
C TYR A 57 -1.99 13.28 -3.13
N ASP A 58 -2.17 13.42 -1.82
CA ASP A 58 -1.21 12.93 -0.85
C ASP A 58 -1.19 11.39 -0.83
N MET A 59 -0.07 10.83 -0.38
CA MET A 59 0.11 9.36 -0.31
C MET A 59 -0.96 8.63 0.50
N VAL A 60 -1.52 9.23 1.55
CA VAL A 60 -2.55 8.58 2.38
C VAL A 60 -3.85 8.46 1.59
N THR A 61 -4.24 9.54 0.90
CA THR A 61 -5.40 9.55 0.02
C THR A 61 -5.24 8.56 -1.13
N ILE A 62 -4.09 8.55 -1.82
CA ILE A 62 -3.83 7.59 -2.89
C ILE A 62 -3.94 6.16 -2.39
N ASN A 63 -3.26 5.82 -1.29
CA ASN A 63 -3.20 4.46 -0.76
C ASN A 63 -4.59 3.96 -0.33
N ARG A 64 -5.53 4.83 0.03
CA ARG A 64 -6.91 4.42 0.29
C ARG A 64 -7.61 3.85 -0.96
N HIS A 65 -7.22 4.30 -2.15
CA HIS A 65 -7.87 3.94 -3.42
C HIS A 65 -7.03 3.05 -4.33
N ILE A 66 -5.71 3.16 -4.25
CA ILE A 66 -4.74 2.43 -5.07
C ILE A 66 -3.74 1.80 -4.08
N PRO A 67 -4.01 0.56 -3.61
CA PRO A 67 -3.14 -0.10 -2.64
C PRO A 67 -1.74 -0.29 -3.21
N ARG A 68 -0.74 0.09 -2.42
CA ARG A 68 0.70 0.02 -2.76
C ARG A 68 1.55 -0.36 -1.55
N GLY A 69 2.71 -0.95 -1.81
CA GLY A 69 3.69 -1.33 -0.77
C GLY A 69 3.05 -2.19 0.32
N GLY A 70 3.13 -1.74 1.57
CA GLY A 70 2.58 -2.46 2.72
C GLY A 70 1.06 -2.74 2.64
N GLN A 71 0.29 -1.95 1.90
CA GLN A 71 -1.12 -2.29 1.69
C GLN A 71 -1.35 -3.45 0.71
N ILE A 72 -0.44 -3.66 -0.25
CA ILE A 72 -0.45 -4.88 -1.06
C ILE A 72 -0.03 -6.05 -0.17
N GLU A 73 0.99 -5.89 0.68
CA GLU A 73 1.43 -6.93 1.61
C GLU A 73 0.33 -7.32 2.61
N ALA A 74 -0.51 -6.36 3.04
CA ALA A 74 -1.67 -6.62 3.89
C ALA A 74 -2.79 -7.45 3.21
N LEU A 75 -2.75 -7.60 1.88
CA LEU A 75 -3.63 -8.52 1.14
C LEU A 75 -3.08 -9.96 1.11
N ILE A 76 -1.82 -10.16 1.53
CA ILE A 76 -1.12 -11.44 1.48
C ILE A 76 -1.25 -12.14 2.84
N PRO A 77 -2.03 -13.22 2.97
CA PRO A 77 -2.30 -13.86 4.26
C PRO A 77 -1.04 -14.29 5.00
N GLU A 78 -0.05 -14.82 4.29
CA GLU A 78 1.23 -15.29 4.86
C GLU A 78 2.03 -14.14 5.48
N LYS A 79 1.98 -12.96 4.86
CA LYS A 79 2.64 -11.74 5.37
C LYS A 79 1.92 -11.21 6.61
N VAL A 80 0.60 -11.17 6.57
CA VAL A 80 -0.22 -10.72 7.70
C VAL A 80 0.00 -11.62 8.92
N GLU A 81 0.04 -12.94 8.72
CA GLU A 81 0.31 -13.88 9.80
C GLU A 81 1.74 -13.75 10.35
N ALA A 82 2.74 -13.56 9.48
CA ALA A 82 4.12 -13.33 9.91
C ALA A 82 4.25 -12.03 10.74
N GLU A 83 3.65 -10.93 10.28
CA GLU A 83 3.62 -9.66 11.01
C GLU A 83 2.91 -9.79 12.36
N ARG A 84 1.83 -10.56 12.40
CA ARG A 84 1.09 -10.85 13.63
C ARG A 84 1.95 -11.62 14.64
N ARG A 85 2.64 -12.69 14.21
CA ARG A 85 3.56 -13.47 15.07
C ARG A 85 4.67 -12.61 15.66
N ILE A 86 5.29 -11.76 14.83
CA ILE A 86 6.32 -10.81 15.26
C ILE A 86 5.74 -9.84 16.30
N LYS A 87 4.54 -9.30 16.05
CA LYS A 87 3.88 -8.34 16.95
C LYS A 87 3.45 -8.97 18.28
N GLU A 88 3.03 -10.23 18.26
CA GLU A 88 2.64 -10.99 19.45
C GLU A 88 3.84 -11.54 20.24
N GLY A 89 5.08 -11.29 19.77
CA GLY A 89 6.30 -11.75 20.44
C GLY A 89 6.46 -13.27 20.44
N MET A 90 5.75 -13.96 19.56
CA MET A 90 5.86 -15.40 19.39
C MET A 90 7.08 -15.69 18.51
N ASN A 91 8.26 -15.77 19.14
CA ASN A 91 9.41 -16.40 18.52
C ASN A 91 9.16 -17.92 18.53
N GLU A 92 9.31 -18.55 17.36
CA GLU A 92 9.42 -20.00 17.29
C GLU A 92 10.67 -20.41 18.08
N ASP A 93 10.48 -21.15 19.18
CA ASP A 93 11.54 -21.91 19.86
C ASP A 93 12.08 -23.02 18.95
#